data_AF-A0A842NF30-F1
#
_entry.id   AF-A0A842NF30-F1
#
_cell.length_a   1.000
_cell.length_b   1.000
_cell.length_c   1.000
_cell.angle_alpha   90.00
_cell.angle_beta   90.00
_cell.angle_gamma   90.00
#
_symmetry.space_group_name_H-M   'P 1'
#
loop_
_entity.id
_entity.type
_entity.pdbx_description
1 polymer ?
#
loop_
_entity_poly.entity_id
_entity_poly.type
_entity_poly.pdbx_seq_one_letter_code
_entity_poly.pdbx_strand_id
1 'polypeptide(L)'
;MKNQTQSTKTLIIEALGNTFPLTLKQIYTEVKKNKSISYQGVHKVVKELVNEEIVDKVEKQHFLNRDWLKNQMNSFSKYYSYYFDESHDFNKRYITNEIQLFRFSTQKELLDFVIEAYAKGLVKSDNNEIYFTLGRLHPLIPPSVIQLLKRLKKDNQIYMLCKEDRFADRWAAKLYR
;
A
#
# COMPACT_ATOMS: atom_id res chain seq x y z
N MET A 1 -15.55 8.34 -19.84
CA MET A 1 -15.66 7.96 -18.40
C MET A 1 -16.45 9.06 -17.70
N LYS A 2 -17.61 8.75 -17.09
CA LYS A 2 -18.35 9.74 -16.29
C LYS A 2 -17.52 10.06 -15.05
N ASN A 3 -17.14 11.32 -14.84
CA ASN A 3 -16.60 11.79 -13.57
C ASN A 3 -17.66 11.53 -12.49
N GLN A 4 -17.50 10.45 -11.71
CA GLN A 4 -18.35 10.25 -10.54
C GLN A 4 -18.00 11.33 -9.53
N THR A 5 -18.92 12.26 -9.30
CA THR A 5 -18.79 13.26 -8.26
C THR A 5 -18.64 12.55 -6.91
N GLN A 6 -17.47 12.64 -6.29
CA GLN A 6 -17.24 12.02 -4.97
C GLN A 6 -18.30 12.49 -3.97
N SER A 7 -18.80 11.53 -3.18
CA SER A 7 -19.77 11.82 -2.14
C SER A 7 -19.13 12.67 -1.04
N THR A 8 -19.93 13.50 -0.35
CA THR A 8 -19.42 14.31 0.76
C THR A 8 -18.90 13.41 1.91
N LYS A 9 -19.57 12.27 2.15
CA LYS A 9 -19.13 11.27 3.13
C LYS A 9 -17.72 10.75 2.80
N THR A 10 -17.50 10.37 1.54
CA THR A 10 -16.20 9.89 1.04
C THR A 10 -15.11 10.93 1.26
N LEU A 11 -15.35 12.19 0.89
CA LEU A 11 -14.38 13.28 1.07
C LEU A 11 -14.04 13.54 2.54
N ILE A 12 -15.01 13.41 3.45
CA ILE A 12 -14.77 13.54 4.90
C ILE A 12 -13.92 12.38 5.42
N ILE A 13 -14.22 11.15 5.01
CA ILE A 13 -13.45 9.96 5.39
C ILE A 13 -12.01 10.07 4.87
N GLU A 14 -11.82 10.49 3.62
CA GLU A 14 -10.50 10.73 3.03
C GLU A 14 -9.73 11.82 3.77
N ALA A 15 -10.37 12.95 4.11
CA ALA A 15 -9.75 14.03 4.86
C ALA A 15 -9.24 13.54 6.23
N LEU A 16 -10.07 12.80 6.97
CA LEU A 16 -9.72 12.23 8.28
C LEU A 16 -8.70 11.08 8.18
N GLY A 17 -8.69 10.33 7.07
CA GLY A 17 -7.70 9.28 6.83
C GLY A 17 -6.31 9.83 6.50
N ASN A 18 -6.25 10.97 5.81
CA ASN A 18 -5.00 11.64 5.46
C ASN A 18 -4.43 12.50 6.60
N THR A 19 -5.30 13.14 7.38
CA THR A 19 -4.90 14.02 8.48
C THR A 19 -5.89 13.87 9.62
N PHE A 20 -5.39 13.55 10.79
CA PHE A 20 -6.18 13.41 12.01
C PHE A 20 -5.35 13.86 13.23
N PRO A 21 -5.99 14.37 14.28
CA PRO A 21 -7.42 14.71 14.39
C PRO A 21 -7.79 16.01 13.66
N LEU A 22 -9.05 16.16 13.23
CA LEU A 22 -9.55 17.40 12.60
C LEU A 22 -10.76 18.00 13.32
N THR A 23 -10.77 19.32 13.43
CA THR A 23 -11.96 20.09 13.79
C THR A 23 -12.93 20.18 12.61
N LEU A 24 -14.20 20.47 12.88
CA LEU A 24 -15.21 20.64 11.83
C LEU A 24 -14.85 21.72 10.80
N LYS A 25 -14.18 22.79 11.24
CA LYS A 25 -13.67 23.86 10.37
C LYS A 25 -12.58 23.35 9.41
N GLN A 26 -11.69 22.49 9.91
CA GLN A 26 -10.64 21.89 9.08
C GLN A 26 -11.25 20.88 8.09
N ILE A 27 -12.19 20.04 8.54
CA ILE A 27 -12.92 19.12 7.64
C ILE A 27 -13.61 19.91 6.52
N TYR A 28 -14.31 20.99 6.84
CA TYR A 28 -14.93 21.86 5.84
C TYR A 28 -13.91 22.41 4.84
N THR A 29 -12.74 22.84 5.33
CA THR A 29 -11.67 23.39 4.49
C THR A 29 -11.14 22.34 3.51
N GLU A 30 -10.96 21.09 3.96
CA GLU A 30 -10.51 19.99 3.10
C GLU A 30 -11.58 19.58 2.07
N VAL A 31 -12.84 19.42 2.50
CA VAL A 31 -13.94 19.02 1.61
C VAL A 31 -14.21 20.09 0.54
N LYS A 32 -14.13 21.38 0.90
CA LYS A 32 -14.39 22.51 0.00
C LYS A 32 -13.43 22.54 -1.20
N LYS A 33 -12.21 22.00 -1.06
CA LYS A 33 -11.23 21.93 -2.16
C LYS A 33 -11.75 21.11 -3.34
N ASN A 34 -12.57 20.08 -3.06
CA ASN A 34 -13.04 19.12 -4.06
C ASN A 34 -14.54 19.25 -4.37
N LYS A 35 -15.31 19.96 -3.53
CA LYS A 35 -16.76 20.06 -3.67
C LYS A 35 -17.32 21.36 -3.13
N SER A 36 -18.16 22.04 -3.92
CA SER A 36 -18.94 23.18 -3.42
C SER A 36 -20.02 22.69 -2.45
N ILE A 37 -19.83 22.98 -1.16
CA ILE A 37 -20.77 22.64 -0.09
C ILE A 37 -20.73 23.73 0.98
N SER A 38 -21.85 23.94 1.67
CA SER A 38 -21.90 24.85 2.81
C SER A 38 -21.28 24.20 4.06
N TYR A 39 -20.85 25.03 5.01
CA TYR A 39 -20.38 24.56 6.32
C TYR A 39 -21.46 23.73 7.04
N GLN A 40 -22.72 24.15 6.95
CA GLN A 40 -23.86 23.41 7.51
C GLN A 40 -24.06 22.04 6.84
N GLY A 41 -23.82 21.94 5.52
CA GLY A 41 -23.85 20.68 4.80
C GLY A 41 -22.79 19.71 5.30
N VAL A 42 -21.55 20.18 5.50
CA VAL A 42 -20.48 19.35 6.09
C VAL A 42 -20.82 18.97 7.53
N HIS A 43 -21.32 19.90 8.34
CA HIS A 43 -21.73 19.63 9.71
C HIS A 43 -22.79 18.54 9.80
N LYS A 44 -23.82 18.59 8.93
CA LYS A 44 -24.85 17.56 8.85
C LYS A 44 -24.26 16.18 8.55
N VAL A 45 -23.40 16.10 7.55
CA VAL A 45 -22.78 14.82 7.14
C VAL A 45 -21.81 14.30 8.20
N VAL A 46 -21.02 15.16 8.86
CA VAL A 46 -20.17 14.75 9.99
C VAL A 46 -21.03 14.20 11.13
N LYS A 47 -22.16 14.85 11.44
CA LYS A 47 -23.09 14.36 12.46
C LYS A 47 -23.69 13.00 12.08
N GLU A 48 -24.05 12.79 10.81
CA GLU A 48 -24.49 11.49 10.30
C GLU A 48 -23.40 10.42 10.48
N LEU A 49 -22.14 10.72 10.12
CA LEU A 49 -21.02 9.78 10.29
C LEU A 49 -20.71 9.44 11.75
N VAL A 50 -20.95 10.39 12.67
CA VAL A 50 -20.86 10.14 14.12
C VAL A 50 -21.98 9.22 14.58
N ASN A 51 -23.21 9.47 14.13
CA ASN A 51 -24.36 8.62 14.44
C ASN A 51 -24.22 7.20 13.85
N GLU A 52 -23.53 7.07 12.72
CA GLU A 52 -23.23 5.80 12.05
C GLU A 52 -22.00 5.08 12.66
N GLU A 53 -21.41 5.61 13.74
CA GLU A 53 -20.21 5.06 14.39
C GLU A 53 -18.99 4.91 13.45
N ILE A 54 -18.96 5.72 12.38
CA ILE A 54 -17.84 5.79 11.42
C ILE A 54 -16.79 6.80 11.89
N VAL A 55 -17.24 7.86 12.55
CA VAL A 55 -16.42 8.95 13.06
C VAL A 55 -16.67 9.10 14.56
N ASP A 56 -15.60 9.12 15.34
CA ASP A 56 -15.67 9.47 16.76
C ASP A 56 -15.46 10.98 16.92
N LYS A 57 -16.07 11.54 17.97
CA LYS A 57 -15.89 12.94 18.35
C LYS A 57 -15.45 13.02 19.81
N VAL A 58 -14.27 13.58 20.04
CA VAL A 58 -13.81 13.97 21.38
C VAL A 58 -13.60 15.48 21.40
N GLU A 59 -14.31 16.13 22.33
CA GLU A 59 -14.38 17.59 22.43
C GLU A 59 -14.80 18.26 21.10
N LYS A 60 -13.86 18.92 20.42
CA LYS A 60 -14.04 19.63 19.14
C LYS A 60 -13.38 18.93 17.96
N GLN A 61 -12.77 17.78 18.21
CA GLN A 61 -12.00 17.02 17.25
C GLN A 61 -12.75 15.77 16.81
N HIS A 62 -12.52 15.39 15.56
CA HIS A 62 -13.10 14.22 14.92
C HIS A 62 -11.99 13.34 14.37
N PHE A 63 -12.22 12.03 14.41
CA PHE A 63 -11.31 11.01 13.92
C PHE A 63 -12.13 9.80 13.45
N LEU A 64 -11.55 8.99 12.57
CA LEU A 64 -12.20 7.75 12.15
C LEU A 64 -12.29 6.80 13.34
N ASN A 65 -13.46 6.20 13.53
CA ASN A 65 -13.71 5.23 14.57
C ASN A 65 -12.80 4.00 14.37
N ARG A 66 -12.18 3.54 15.45
CA ARG A 66 -11.17 2.48 15.41
C ARG A 66 -11.77 1.13 15.02
N ASP A 67 -12.94 0.80 15.56
CA ASP A 67 -13.61 -0.46 15.30
C ASP A 67 -14.16 -0.51 13.88
N TRP A 68 -14.69 0.61 13.40
CA TRP A 68 -15.07 0.77 12.00
C TRP A 68 -13.87 0.53 11.06
N LEU A 69 -12.72 1.18 11.31
CA LEU A 69 -11.50 0.97 10.52
C LEU A 69 -11.05 -0.50 10.51
N LYS A 70 -11.05 -1.15 11.68
CA LYS A 70 -10.71 -2.58 11.81
C LYS A 70 -11.67 -3.45 10.99
N ASN A 71 -12.96 -3.15 11.03
CA ASN A 71 -13.97 -3.85 10.25
C ASN A 71 -13.78 -3.64 8.75
N GLN A 72 -13.44 -2.43 8.30
CA GLN A 72 -13.11 -2.16 6.89
C GLN A 72 -11.87 -2.94 6.44
N MET A 73 -10.80 -2.96 7.24
CA MET A 73 -9.59 -3.72 6.93
C MET A 73 -9.86 -5.23 6.85
N ASN A 74 -10.65 -5.76 7.79
CA ASN A 74 -11.06 -7.17 7.77
C ASN A 74 -11.92 -7.50 6.55
N SER A 75 -12.85 -6.61 6.20
CA SER A 75 -13.74 -6.79 5.05
C SER A 75 -12.95 -6.74 3.75
N PHE A 76 -11.99 -5.81 3.65
CA PHE A 76 -11.06 -5.74 2.53
C PHE A 76 -10.20 -7.01 2.44
N SER A 77 -9.61 -7.46 3.54
CA SER A 77 -8.84 -8.71 3.58
C SER A 77 -9.68 -9.92 3.16
N LYS A 78 -10.93 -10.01 3.62
CA LYS A 78 -11.86 -11.09 3.24
C LYS A 78 -12.29 -11.00 1.79
N TYR A 79 -12.56 -9.81 1.28
CA TYR A 79 -12.87 -9.60 -0.13
C TYR A 79 -11.69 -10.03 -1.00
N TYR A 80 -10.47 -9.67 -0.62
CA TYR A 80 -9.27 -10.12 -1.33
C TYR A 80 -9.12 -11.63 -1.23
N SER A 81 -9.21 -12.24 -0.03
CA SER A 81 -9.12 -13.70 0.08
C SER A 81 -10.17 -14.37 -0.79
N TYR A 82 -11.44 -13.94 -0.72
CA TYR A 82 -12.52 -14.46 -1.55
C TYR A 82 -12.31 -14.25 -3.06
N TYR A 83 -11.98 -13.03 -3.50
CA TYR A 83 -11.74 -12.73 -4.91
C TYR A 83 -10.57 -13.55 -5.47
N PHE A 84 -9.54 -13.81 -4.66
CA PHE A 84 -8.38 -14.59 -5.06
C PHE A 84 -8.52 -16.11 -4.81
N ASP A 85 -9.42 -16.54 -3.92
CA ASP A 85 -9.73 -17.94 -3.62
C ASP A 85 -10.78 -18.50 -4.58
N GLU A 86 -11.90 -17.81 -4.82
CA GLU A 86 -12.94 -18.27 -5.74
C GLU A 86 -12.55 -18.16 -7.21
N SER A 87 -11.62 -17.25 -7.54
CA SER A 87 -11.19 -17.16 -8.93
C SER A 87 -10.25 -18.29 -9.33
N HIS A 88 -9.59 -19.04 -8.43
CA HIS A 88 -8.35 -19.72 -8.81
C HIS A 88 -8.04 -21.04 -8.07
N ASP A 89 -8.57 -22.15 -8.59
CA ASP A 89 -7.93 -23.49 -8.59
C ASP A 89 -6.65 -23.49 -9.46
N PHE A 90 -5.75 -22.51 -9.26
CA PHE A 90 -4.60 -22.18 -10.14
C PHE A 90 -3.25 -22.72 -9.67
N ASN A 91 -3.24 -23.49 -8.58
CA ASN A 91 -2.10 -24.38 -8.31
C ASN A 91 -2.04 -25.55 -9.31
N LYS A 92 -2.99 -25.65 -10.25
CA LYS A 92 -2.70 -26.25 -11.55
C LYS A 92 -1.66 -25.38 -12.24
N ARG A 93 -0.41 -25.77 -12.07
CA ARG A 93 0.69 -25.53 -13.00
C ARG A 93 0.16 -25.49 -14.43
N TYR A 94 -0.22 -24.31 -14.92
CA TYR A 94 -0.17 -24.02 -16.34
C TYR A 94 1.30 -23.84 -16.65
N ILE A 95 2.03 -24.98 -16.67
CA ILE A 95 3.28 -25.05 -17.41
C ILE A 95 2.85 -24.97 -18.86
N THR A 96 2.61 -23.75 -19.35
CA THR A 96 3.04 -23.48 -20.71
C THR A 96 4.56 -23.42 -20.63
N ASN A 97 5.27 -24.03 -21.57
CA ASN A 97 6.73 -24.26 -21.50
C ASN A 97 7.60 -22.98 -21.38
N GLU A 98 7.00 -21.81 -21.19
CA GLU A 98 7.66 -20.50 -21.34
C GLU A 98 7.40 -19.52 -20.18
N ILE A 99 6.38 -19.71 -19.33
CA ILE A 99 6.06 -18.74 -18.25
C ILE A 99 5.77 -19.46 -16.94
N GLN A 100 6.50 -19.08 -15.89
CA GLN A 100 6.23 -19.51 -14.51
C GLN A 100 5.60 -18.36 -13.72
N LEU A 101 4.39 -18.59 -13.20
CA LEU A 101 3.66 -17.64 -12.37
C LEU A 101 3.84 -18.02 -10.89
N PHE A 102 4.35 -17.09 -10.08
CA PHE A 102 4.49 -17.24 -8.64
C PHE A 102 3.59 -16.22 -7.92
N ARG A 103 2.91 -16.66 -6.86
CA ARG A 103 2.11 -15.80 -5.98
C ARG A 103 2.61 -15.91 -4.55
N PHE A 104 2.59 -14.77 -3.86
CA PHE A 104 3.08 -14.62 -2.50
C PHE A 104 2.04 -13.84 -1.70
N SER A 105 1.74 -14.31 -0.48
CA SER A 105 0.77 -13.68 0.40
C SER A 105 1.35 -12.43 1.06
N THR A 106 2.68 -12.36 1.14
CA THR A 106 3.40 -11.24 1.74
C THR A 106 4.59 -10.82 0.89
N GLN A 107 4.99 -9.56 1.02
CA GLN A 107 6.21 -9.05 0.39
C GLN A 107 7.46 -9.80 0.90
N LYS A 108 7.45 -10.27 2.15
CA LYS A 108 8.50 -11.11 2.71
C LYS A 108 8.63 -12.44 1.97
N GLU A 109 7.53 -13.13 1.71
CA GLU A 109 7.54 -14.40 0.96
C GLU A 109 8.06 -14.22 -0.47
N LEU A 110 7.63 -13.16 -1.15
CA LEU A 110 8.17 -12.81 -2.47
C LEU A 110 9.68 -12.61 -2.42
N LEU A 111 10.15 -11.85 -1.43
CA LEU A 111 11.57 -11.61 -1.24
C LEU A 111 12.28 -12.94 -0.98
N ASP A 112 11.90 -13.70 0.05
CA ASP A 112 12.52 -15.00 0.38
C ASP A 112 12.58 -15.95 -0.83
N PHE A 113 11.53 -16.00 -1.66
CA PHE A 113 11.54 -16.79 -2.88
C PHE A 113 12.60 -16.32 -3.89
N VAL A 114 12.66 -15.02 -4.19
CA VAL A 114 13.67 -14.46 -5.12
C VAL A 114 15.08 -14.73 -4.58
N ILE A 115 15.24 -14.63 -3.27
CA ILE A 115 16.49 -14.91 -2.55
C ILE A 115 16.91 -16.36 -2.74
N GLU A 116 16.01 -17.30 -2.46
CA GLU A 116 16.28 -18.72 -2.62
C GLU A 116 16.54 -19.10 -4.08
N ALA A 117 15.75 -18.55 -5.01
CA ALA A 117 15.92 -18.81 -6.43
C ALA A 117 17.30 -18.39 -6.92
N TYR A 118 17.77 -17.21 -6.49
CA TYR A 118 19.13 -16.78 -6.80
C TYR A 118 20.18 -17.66 -6.13
N ALA A 119 20.04 -17.94 -4.83
CA ALA A 119 21.02 -18.76 -4.09
C ALA A 119 21.15 -20.19 -4.64
N LYS A 120 20.07 -20.74 -5.20
CA LYS A 120 20.03 -22.05 -5.87
C LYS A 120 20.48 -21.99 -7.34
N GLY A 121 20.86 -20.81 -7.85
CA GLY A 121 21.28 -20.62 -9.24
C GLY A 121 20.16 -20.79 -10.27
N LEU A 122 18.90 -20.70 -9.83
CA LEU A 122 17.72 -20.74 -10.72
C LEU A 122 17.58 -19.45 -11.54
N VAL A 123 18.15 -18.36 -11.04
CA VAL A 123 18.28 -17.09 -11.74
C VAL A 123 19.76 -16.86 -11.97
N LYS A 124 20.19 -16.81 -13.24
CA LYS A 124 21.55 -16.46 -13.62
C LYS A 124 21.57 -15.05 -14.19
N SER A 125 22.60 -14.29 -13.86
CA SER A 125 22.92 -13.05 -14.56
C SER A 125 24.10 -13.34 -15.48
N ASP A 126 23.92 -13.10 -16.78
CA ASP A 126 25.00 -13.33 -17.76
C ASP A 126 26.13 -12.30 -17.60
N ASN A 127 25.82 -11.13 -17.02
CA ASN A 127 26.74 -9.99 -16.91
C ASN A 127 27.11 -9.63 -15.46
N ASN A 128 26.77 -10.48 -14.48
CA ASN A 128 26.88 -10.15 -13.05
C ASN A 128 26.18 -8.84 -12.67
N GLU A 129 25.15 -8.44 -13.42
CA GLU A 129 24.33 -7.28 -13.12
C GLU A 129 22.95 -7.72 -12.67
N ILE A 130 22.46 -7.12 -11.58
CA ILE A 130 21.13 -7.40 -11.03
C ILE A 130 20.36 -6.09 -10.91
N TYR A 131 19.19 -6.04 -11.54
CA TYR A 131 18.31 -4.88 -11.52
C TYR A 131 17.08 -5.17 -10.67
N PHE A 132 16.89 -4.40 -9.60
CA PHE A 132 15.68 -4.46 -8.77
C PHE A 132 14.78 -3.26 -9.08
N THR A 133 13.52 -3.52 -9.39
CA THR A 133 12.47 -2.51 -9.37
C THR A 133 11.41 -2.94 -8.36
N LEU A 134 11.19 -2.11 -7.35
CA LEU A 134 10.11 -2.30 -6.40
C LEU A 134 9.11 -1.17 -6.61
N GLY A 135 7.86 -1.51 -6.92
CA GLY A 135 6.79 -0.51 -6.98
C GLY A 135 6.62 0.12 -5.61
N ARG A 136 7.10 1.37 -5.44
CA ARG A 136 6.99 2.27 -4.27
C ARG A 136 6.49 1.61 -2.97
N LEU A 137 7.28 0.66 -2.47
CA LEU A 137 7.15 0.05 -1.15
C LEU A 137 8.53 0.09 -0.50
N HIS A 138 8.98 1.31 -0.18
CA HIS A 138 10.11 1.54 0.72
C HIS A 138 9.62 2.42 1.86
N PRO A 139 9.68 1.92 3.11
CA PRO A 139 10.95 1.57 3.74
C PRO A 139 10.91 0.32 4.66
N LEU A 140 10.49 -0.85 4.17
CA LEU A 140 10.63 -2.10 4.94
C LEU A 140 11.34 -3.16 4.11
N ILE A 141 12.59 -2.89 3.71
CA ILE A 141 13.47 -4.00 3.35
C ILE A 141 13.90 -4.65 4.66
N PRO A 142 13.46 -5.90 4.94
CA PRO A 142 13.81 -6.56 6.19
C PRO A 142 15.33 -6.72 6.33
N PRO A 143 15.89 -6.71 7.55
CA PRO A 143 17.33 -6.92 7.77
C PRO A 143 17.88 -8.19 7.10
N SER A 144 17.08 -9.26 6.99
CA SER A 144 17.44 -10.50 6.28
C SER A 144 17.77 -10.26 4.80
N VAL A 145 17.04 -9.36 4.15
CA VAL A 145 17.24 -9.01 2.74
C VAL A 145 18.49 -8.14 2.57
N ILE A 146 18.78 -7.25 3.52
CA ILE A 146 20.01 -6.43 3.50
C ILE A 146 21.26 -7.32 3.52
N GLN A 147 21.30 -8.33 4.40
CA GLN A 147 22.45 -9.24 4.49
C GLN A 147 22.67 -10.00 3.17
N LEU A 148 21.58 -10.41 2.52
CA LEU A 148 21.69 -11.05 1.23
C LEU A 148 22.17 -10.08 0.15
N LEU A 149 21.60 -8.89 0.04
CA LEU A 149 22.04 -7.90 -0.95
C LEU A 149 23.54 -7.63 -0.81
N LYS A 150 24.07 -7.60 0.41
CA LYS A 150 25.53 -7.53 0.66
C LYS A 150 26.29 -8.76 0.16
N ARG A 151 25.74 -9.97 0.29
CA ARG A 151 26.33 -11.21 -0.26
C ARG A 151 26.34 -11.17 -1.79
N LEU A 152 25.20 -10.82 -2.40
CA LEU A 152 25.05 -10.69 -3.85
C LEU A 152 25.99 -9.64 -4.43
N LYS A 153 26.18 -8.51 -3.73
CA LYS A 153 27.09 -7.43 -4.12
C LYS A 153 28.56 -7.85 -4.23
N LYS A 154 28.96 -8.98 -3.60
CA LYS A 154 30.33 -9.50 -3.72
C LYS A 154 30.65 -9.94 -5.14
N ASP A 155 29.68 -10.58 -5.78
CA ASP A 155 29.86 -11.23 -7.08
C ASP A 155 29.12 -10.47 -8.19
N ASN A 156 28.30 -9.45 -7.84
CA ASN A 156 27.43 -8.75 -8.77
C ASN A 156 27.40 -7.23 -8.54
N GLN A 157 27.21 -6.47 -9.62
CA GLN A 157 26.75 -5.09 -9.56
C GLN A 157 25.24 -5.07 -9.38
N ILE A 158 24.77 -4.43 -8.31
CA ILE A 158 23.33 -4.36 -8.00
C ILE A 158 22.84 -2.94 -8.23
N TYR A 159 21.83 -2.81 -9.08
CA TYR A 159 21.14 -1.57 -9.37
C TYR A 159 19.73 -1.61 -8.80
N MET A 160 19.33 -0.52 -8.16
CA MET A 160 17.94 -0.31 -7.75
C MET A 160 17.34 0.78 -8.64
N LEU A 161 16.34 0.40 -9.43
CA LEU A 161 15.63 1.29 -10.33
C LEU A 161 14.55 2.03 -9.55
N CYS A 162 14.76 3.33 -9.35
CA CYS A 162 13.78 4.22 -8.75
C CYS A 162 13.09 5.03 -9.86
N LYS A 163 11.75 5.04 -9.86
CA LYS A 163 10.98 5.78 -10.88
C LYS A 163 11.18 7.29 -10.77
N GLU A 164 11.46 7.82 -9.59
CA GLU A 164 11.69 9.24 -9.31
C GLU A 164 12.78 9.41 -8.24
N ASP A 165 13.45 10.56 -8.18
CA ASP A 165 14.46 10.89 -7.17
C ASP A 165 13.81 11.53 -5.92
N ARG A 166 13.26 10.71 -5.03
CA ARG A 166 12.64 11.18 -3.77
C ARG A 166 13.50 10.86 -2.55
N PHE A 167 13.15 11.48 -1.42
CA PHE A 167 13.87 11.33 -0.15
C PHE A 167 14.04 9.86 0.28
N ALA A 168 12.98 9.05 0.19
CA ALA A 168 13.03 7.64 0.59
C ALA A 168 14.00 6.83 -0.28
N ASP A 169 14.05 7.11 -1.59
CA ASP A 169 14.97 6.48 -2.54
C ASP A 169 16.42 6.84 -2.21
N ARG A 170 16.70 8.13 -1.96
CA ARG A 170 18.04 8.59 -1.53
C ARG A 170 18.46 8.01 -0.19
N TRP A 171 17.53 7.88 0.75
CA TRP A 171 17.79 7.28 2.06
C TRP A 171 18.08 5.78 1.95
N ALA A 172 17.28 5.05 1.17
CA ALA A 172 17.53 3.64 0.86
C ALA A 172 18.90 3.46 0.17
N ALA A 173 19.22 4.27 -0.84
CA ALA A 173 20.52 4.22 -1.51
C ALA A 173 21.70 4.41 -0.56
N LYS A 174 21.58 5.26 0.47
CA LYS A 174 22.61 5.43 1.52
C LYS A 174 22.77 4.19 2.41
N LEU A 175 21.72 3.40 2.63
CA LEU A 175 21.81 2.14 3.38
C LEU A 175 22.56 1.04 2.59
N TYR A 176 22.57 1.14 1.26
CA TYR A 176 23.17 0.14 0.35
C TYR A 176 24.56 0.48 -0.19
N ARG A 177 24.96 1.76 -0.15
CA ARG A 177 26.34 2.18 -0.46
C ARG A 177 27.31 1.59 0.57
#